data_AF-A0A369ZTV1-F1
#
_entry.id   AF-A0A369ZTV1-F1
#
_cell.length_a   1.000
_cell.length_b   1.000
_cell.length_c   1.000
_cell.angle_alpha   90.00
_cell.angle_beta   90.00
_cell.angle_gamma   90.00
#
_symmetry.space_group_name_H-M   'P 1'
#
loop_
_entity.id
_entity.type
_entity.pdbx_description
1 polymer ?
#
loop_
_entity_poly.entity_id
_entity_poly.type
_entity_poly.pdbx_seq_one_letter_code
_entity_poly.pdbx_strand_id
1 'polypeptide(L)'
;MTKFTKISATALFALFLTACDKPADKAAETPKADAAPAAQTQAPAQTETTTPAAQAQSPAQTETATPAAQAQSPAQTETVKPAVQLSAEELAQGKADLQKILDWNKAQEQAADSAQQKLQTELATNDPQKIEVALVEFIKTVDETVKTLDAVEVKSPLVAAFKAKTKEVLTLSSSIVADSVKVMAQPTPESQKALSEKTQKLIQEGNVLQQLQAELQQTFGE
;
A
#
# COMPACT_ATOMS: atom_id res chain seq x y z
N MET A 1 -8.29 28.59 7.26
CA MET A 1 -8.67 27.31 7.87
C MET A 1 -8.60 26.23 6.81
N THR A 2 -7.41 25.68 6.60
CA THR A 2 -7.11 24.64 5.61
C THR A 2 -7.58 23.30 6.14
N LYS A 3 -8.50 22.68 5.41
CA LYS A 3 -9.00 21.33 5.63
C LYS A 3 -7.88 20.35 5.32
N PHE A 4 -7.06 20.01 6.31
CA PHE A 4 -6.23 18.81 6.24
C PHE A 4 -7.18 17.61 6.25
N THR A 5 -7.54 17.16 5.05
CA THR A 5 -8.24 15.90 4.85
C THR A 5 -7.47 14.83 5.60
N LYS A 6 -8.18 14.28 6.59
CA LYS A 6 -7.80 13.30 7.60
C LYS A 6 -7.30 12.01 6.94
N ILE A 7 -6.12 12.01 6.33
CA ILE A 7 -5.35 10.79 6.11
C ILE A 7 -4.70 10.47 7.45
N SER A 8 -5.53 9.94 8.36
CA SER A 8 -5.08 9.50 9.67
C SER A 8 -4.04 8.40 9.45
N ALA A 9 -2.96 8.37 10.25
CA ALA A 9 -1.98 7.27 10.24
C ALA A 9 -2.64 5.89 10.39
N THR A 10 -3.82 5.86 11.02
CA THR A 10 -4.74 4.72 11.10
C THR A 10 -5.15 4.16 9.73
N ALA A 11 -5.24 4.97 8.66
CA ALA A 11 -5.55 4.51 7.31
C ALA A 11 -4.36 3.81 6.64
N LEU A 12 -3.13 4.25 6.92
CA LEU A 12 -1.91 3.58 6.45
C LEU A 12 -1.69 2.25 7.17
N PHE A 13 -1.98 2.20 8.47
CA PHE A 13 -1.95 0.97 9.26
C PHE A 13 -3.12 0.04 8.91
N ALA A 14 -4.32 0.56 8.66
CA ALA A 14 -5.46 -0.22 8.20
C ALA A 14 -5.25 -0.78 6.79
N LEU A 15 -4.58 -0.06 5.88
CA LEU A 15 -4.13 -0.63 4.59
C LEU A 15 -3.16 -1.79 4.82
N PHE A 16 -2.25 -1.69 5.79
CA PHE A 16 -1.34 -2.76 6.17
C PHE A 16 -2.05 -3.99 6.76
N LEU A 17 -3.11 -3.80 7.54
CA LEU A 17 -3.91 -4.88 8.13
C LEU A 17 -4.93 -5.50 7.17
N THR A 18 -5.66 -4.69 6.39
CA THR A 18 -6.65 -5.20 5.40
C THR A 18 -6.01 -5.93 4.22
N ALA A 19 -4.71 -5.72 4.01
CA ALA A 19 -3.87 -6.46 3.08
C ALA A 19 -3.44 -7.84 3.57
N CYS A 20 -3.44 -8.10 4.88
CA CYS A 20 -2.86 -9.34 5.43
C CYS A 20 -3.92 -10.30 6.01
N ASP A 21 -5.20 -9.99 5.82
CA ASP A 21 -6.34 -10.80 6.24
C ASP A 21 -7.12 -11.26 4.99
N LYS A 22 -6.85 -12.47 4.47
CA LYS A 22 -7.70 -13.10 3.44
C LYS A 22 -7.69 -14.62 3.62
N PRO A 23 -8.83 -15.31 3.38
CA PRO A 23 -9.39 -15.38 2.05
C PRO A 23 -10.79 -14.74 1.92
N ALA A 24 -11.19 -14.51 0.67
CA ALA A 24 -12.55 -14.13 0.30
C ALA A 24 -13.57 -15.21 0.71
N ASP A 25 -14.54 -14.87 1.54
CA ASP A 25 -15.93 -15.33 1.37
C ASP A 25 -16.92 -14.27 1.88
N LYS A 26 -17.93 -14.05 1.02
CA LYS A 26 -19.22 -13.38 1.20
C LYS A 26 -19.35 -11.86 1.35
N ALA A 27 -20.03 -11.35 0.33
CA ALA A 27 -20.94 -10.22 0.36
C ALA A 27 -21.92 -10.26 1.55
N ALA A 28 -22.37 -9.04 1.89
CA ALA A 28 -23.43 -8.68 2.83
C ALA A 28 -23.06 -8.79 4.31
N GLU A 29 -22.86 -7.63 4.94
CA GLU A 29 -23.79 -7.10 5.95
C GLU A 29 -23.27 -5.74 6.45
N THR A 30 -23.85 -4.67 5.90
CA THR A 30 -23.87 -3.35 6.53
C THR A 30 -24.74 -3.41 7.79
N PRO A 31 -24.24 -3.04 8.98
CA PRO A 31 -25.13 -2.75 10.09
C PRO A 31 -25.68 -1.33 9.95
N LYS A 32 -27.01 -1.22 9.87
CA LYS A 32 -27.85 -0.68 10.96
C LYS A 32 -29.03 0.18 10.44
N ALA A 33 -30.22 -0.35 10.73
CA ALA A 33 -31.44 0.30 11.21
C ALA A 33 -31.92 1.63 10.58
N ASP A 34 -33.13 1.53 10.02
CA ASP A 34 -34.32 2.28 10.44
C ASP A 34 -34.20 3.81 10.57
N ALA A 35 -34.59 4.51 9.50
CA ALA A 35 -35.54 5.62 9.56
C ALA A 35 -35.92 6.03 8.12
N ALA A 36 -37.18 5.79 7.73
CA ALA A 36 -37.85 6.47 6.62
C ALA A 36 -38.78 7.56 7.19
N PRO A 37 -39.46 8.42 6.41
CA PRO A 37 -39.31 8.72 4.97
C PRO A 37 -39.33 10.25 4.66
N ALA A 38 -38.92 10.65 3.46
CA ALA A 38 -39.58 11.76 2.74
C ALA A 38 -39.29 11.67 1.23
N ALA A 39 -40.34 11.93 0.46
CA ALA A 39 -40.53 11.55 -0.93
C ALA A 39 -39.82 12.43 -1.98
N GLN A 40 -39.98 11.93 -3.22
CA GLN A 40 -40.06 12.60 -4.53
C GLN A 40 -38.82 12.45 -5.42
N THR A 41 -38.87 12.19 -6.72
CA THR A 41 -39.89 11.70 -7.69
C THR A 41 -39.14 11.61 -9.05
N GLN A 42 -39.57 10.70 -9.94
CA GLN A 42 -39.39 10.65 -11.42
C GLN A 42 -38.13 10.02 -12.07
N ALA A 43 -38.37 8.87 -12.71
CA ALA A 43 -37.97 8.53 -14.11
C ALA A 43 -39.17 8.88 -15.05
N PRO A 44 -39.18 8.72 -16.39
CA PRO A 44 -38.27 7.97 -17.29
C PRO A 44 -38.03 8.55 -18.72
N ALA A 45 -37.21 7.87 -19.55
CA ALA A 45 -37.37 7.64 -21.01
C ALA A 45 -36.07 6.99 -21.54
N GLN A 46 -36.01 5.68 -21.90
CA GLN A 46 -36.47 4.98 -23.11
C GLN A 46 -36.07 5.61 -24.45
N THR A 47 -35.29 4.86 -25.25
CA THR A 47 -35.59 4.52 -26.66
C THR A 47 -34.70 3.38 -27.16
N GLU A 48 -35.32 2.24 -27.49
CA GLU A 48 -34.84 1.24 -28.45
C GLU A 48 -34.82 1.83 -29.87
N THR A 49 -33.96 1.34 -30.77
CA THR A 49 -34.37 0.56 -31.97
C THR A 49 -33.23 0.25 -32.95
N THR A 50 -33.25 -1.03 -33.41
CA THR A 50 -32.98 -1.55 -34.77
C THR A 50 -31.57 -1.67 -35.37
N THR A 51 -31.14 -2.92 -35.51
CA THR A 51 -30.32 -3.54 -36.58
C THR A 51 -31.00 -3.38 -37.97
N PRO A 52 -30.34 -3.57 -39.15
CA PRO A 52 -29.87 -4.88 -39.62
C PRO A 52 -28.55 -4.91 -40.44
N ALA A 53 -28.11 -6.14 -40.69
CA ALA A 53 -26.89 -6.62 -41.34
C ALA A 53 -26.80 -6.46 -42.86
N ALA A 54 -25.60 -6.72 -43.43
CA ALA A 54 -25.44 -7.28 -44.77
C ALA A 54 -24.11 -8.05 -44.93
N GLN A 55 -24.23 -9.31 -45.35
CA GLN A 55 -23.18 -10.27 -45.74
C GLN A 55 -22.92 -10.21 -47.27
N ALA A 56 -21.75 -10.67 -47.72
CA ALA A 56 -21.49 -11.46 -48.96
C ALA A 56 -19.97 -11.76 -49.07
N GLN A 57 -19.47 -12.99 -48.82
CA GLN A 57 -19.34 -14.18 -49.71
C GLN A 57 -18.25 -14.13 -50.81
N SER A 58 -17.15 -14.90 -50.59
CA SER A 58 -16.41 -15.92 -51.44
C SER A 58 -16.20 -15.72 -52.96
N PRO A 59 -15.35 -16.50 -53.71
CA PRO A 59 -14.79 -17.87 -53.47
C PRO A 59 -13.26 -18.04 -53.80
N ALA A 60 -12.48 -18.93 -53.16
CA ALA A 60 -12.21 -20.37 -53.36
C ALA A 60 -11.01 -20.75 -54.29
N GLN A 61 -10.40 -21.89 -53.94
CA GLN A 61 -9.66 -22.90 -54.75
C GLN A 61 -8.11 -23.01 -54.57
N THR A 62 -7.60 -24.05 -53.85
CA THR A 62 -7.08 -25.40 -54.25
C THR A 62 -5.58 -25.35 -54.66
N GLU A 63 -4.64 -26.28 -54.43
CA GLU A 63 -4.59 -27.69 -54.01
C GLU A 63 -3.08 -28.07 -53.76
N THR A 64 -2.85 -29.20 -53.07
CA THR A 64 -1.72 -30.19 -53.17
C THR A 64 -0.22 -29.81 -53.12
N ALA A 65 0.51 -30.35 -52.12
CA ALA A 65 1.53 -31.42 -52.27
C ALA A 65 2.37 -31.66 -50.98
N THR A 66 2.42 -32.92 -50.54
CA THR A 66 3.38 -33.52 -49.55
C THR A 66 4.54 -34.19 -50.34
N PRO A 67 5.57 -34.87 -49.77
CA PRO A 67 6.48 -34.68 -48.60
C PRO A 67 8.00 -34.76 -48.96
N ALA A 68 8.91 -34.29 -48.10
CA ALA A 68 10.31 -34.79 -48.00
C ALA A 68 10.97 -34.20 -46.72
N ALA A 69 11.23 -35.00 -45.67
CA ALA A 69 12.39 -35.86 -45.43
C ALA A 69 13.59 -35.15 -44.78
N GLN A 70 13.83 -35.53 -43.51
CA GLN A 70 15.10 -35.64 -42.77
C GLN A 70 15.86 -34.36 -42.35
N ALA A 71 15.97 -34.14 -41.03
CA ALA A 71 17.25 -34.25 -40.30
C ALA A 71 17.05 -33.99 -38.79
N GLN A 72 17.62 -34.87 -37.97
CA GLN A 72 17.70 -34.75 -36.52
C GLN A 72 18.65 -33.60 -36.12
N SER A 73 18.22 -32.79 -35.14
CA SER A 73 19.06 -32.25 -34.06
C SER A 73 18.16 -31.69 -32.94
N PRO A 74 18.36 -32.04 -31.66
CA PRO A 74 17.56 -31.52 -30.56
C PRO A 74 18.16 -30.17 -30.13
N ALA A 75 17.71 -29.09 -30.73
CA ALA A 75 17.99 -27.75 -30.23
C ALA A 75 16.82 -27.31 -29.34
N GLN A 76 17.05 -27.36 -28.04
CA GLN A 76 16.29 -26.61 -27.05
C GLN A 76 16.24 -25.16 -27.49
N THR A 77 15.04 -24.61 -27.66
CA THR A 77 14.83 -23.15 -27.58
C THR A 77 13.35 -22.90 -27.33
N GLU A 78 12.90 -23.30 -26.14
CA GLU A 78 11.76 -22.63 -25.53
C GLU A 78 12.26 -21.28 -25.02
N THR A 79 12.29 -20.28 -25.91
CA THR A 79 12.43 -18.88 -25.53
C THR A 79 11.13 -18.40 -24.91
N VAL A 80 10.87 -18.84 -23.67
CA VAL A 80 10.01 -18.10 -22.75
C VAL A 80 10.95 -17.26 -21.89
N LYS A 81 10.91 -15.96 -22.15
CA LYS A 81 11.29 -14.86 -21.26
C LYS A 81 11.29 -15.31 -19.78
N PRO A 82 12.37 -15.16 -18.98
CA PRO A 82 12.29 -15.52 -17.58
C PRO A 82 11.43 -14.48 -16.88
N ALA A 83 10.12 -14.73 -16.79
CA ALA A 83 9.42 -14.41 -15.57
C ALA A 83 10.07 -15.31 -14.52
N VAL A 84 10.88 -14.71 -13.64
CA VAL A 84 11.49 -15.42 -12.51
C VAL A 84 10.33 -15.95 -11.67
N GLN A 85 9.90 -17.18 -11.94
CA GLN A 85 8.99 -17.90 -11.07
C GLN A 85 9.81 -18.27 -9.84
N LEU A 86 9.47 -17.66 -8.71
CA LEU A 86 10.05 -18.00 -7.42
C LEU A 86 9.86 -19.49 -7.19
N SER A 87 10.91 -20.15 -6.73
CA SER A 87 10.87 -21.55 -6.32
C SER A 87 9.91 -21.71 -5.12
N ALA A 88 9.35 -22.90 -4.92
CA ALA A 88 8.49 -23.18 -3.77
C ALA A 88 9.16 -22.84 -2.43
N GLU A 89 10.47 -23.07 -2.32
CA GLU A 89 11.28 -22.69 -1.16
C GLU A 89 11.40 -21.17 -0.99
N GLU A 90 11.56 -20.42 -2.08
CA GLU A 90 11.62 -18.95 -2.04
C GLU A 90 10.26 -18.34 -1.66
N LEU A 91 9.18 -18.95 -2.12
CA LEU A 91 7.80 -18.56 -1.80
C LEU A 91 7.50 -18.83 -0.32
N ALA A 92 7.83 -20.02 0.19
CA ALA A 92 7.69 -20.36 1.61
C ALA A 92 8.53 -19.45 2.51
N GLN A 93 9.78 -19.15 2.09
CA GLN A 93 10.65 -18.21 2.79
C GLN A 93 10.08 -16.79 2.81
N GLY A 94 9.54 -16.33 1.67
CA GLY A 94 8.90 -15.02 1.56
C GLY A 94 7.66 -14.88 2.45
N LYS A 95 6.80 -15.91 2.52
CA LYS A 95 5.68 -15.96 3.47
C LYS A 95 6.14 -15.86 4.92
N ALA A 96 7.15 -16.65 5.30
CA ALA A 96 7.68 -16.64 6.66
C ALA A 96 8.29 -15.28 7.03
N ASP A 97 9.02 -14.64 6.10
CA ASP A 97 9.59 -13.32 6.33
C ASP A 97 8.51 -12.22 6.40
N LEU A 98 7.49 -12.31 5.55
CA LEU A 98 6.32 -11.42 5.61
C LEU A 98 5.63 -11.53 6.97
N GLN A 99 5.35 -12.75 7.43
CA GLN A 99 4.73 -13.01 8.73
C GLN A 99 5.49 -12.34 9.89
N LYS A 100 6.83 -12.44 9.91
CA LYS A 100 7.65 -11.76 10.93
C LYS A 100 7.45 -10.25 10.93
N ILE A 101 7.34 -9.64 9.75
CA ILE A 101 7.11 -8.19 9.62
C ILE A 101 5.71 -7.83 10.12
N LEU A 102 4.71 -8.67 9.87
CA LEU A 102 3.35 -8.48 10.38
C LEU A 102 3.28 -8.57 11.90
N ASP A 103 3.90 -9.60 12.49
CA ASP A 103 3.96 -9.77 13.94
C ASP A 103 4.73 -8.63 14.61
N TRP A 104 5.86 -8.23 14.01
CA TRP A 104 6.59 -7.05 14.43
C TRP A 104 5.69 -5.81 14.41
N ASN A 105 5.01 -5.54 13.30
CA ASN A 105 4.17 -4.36 13.13
C ASN A 105 3.03 -4.33 14.16
N LYS A 106 2.34 -5.45 14.36
CA LYS A 106 1.30 -5.61 15.38
C LYS A 106 1.81 -5.29 16.79
N ALA A 107 3.04 -5.74 17.11
CA ALA A 107 3.66 -5.42 18.40
C ALA A 107 3.98 -3.91 18.56
N GLN A 108 4.15 -3.18 17.45
CA GLN A 108 4.43 -1.74 17.47
C GLN A 108 3.16 -0.87 17.47
N GLU A 109 1.99 -1.41 17.10
CA GLU A 109 0.73 -0.65 17.01
C GLU A 109 0.41 0.08 18.31
N GLN A 110 0.40 -0.63 19.45
CA GLN A 110 0.09 -0.05 20.75
C GLN A 110 1.08 1.05 21.17
N ALA A 111 2.37 0.86 20.88
CA ALA A 111 3.41 1.84 21.20
C ALA A 111 3.26 3.11 20.33
N ALA A 112 2.99 2.93 19.04
CA ALA A 112 2.73 4.03 18.11
C ALA A 112 1.48 4.83 18.50
N ASP A 113 0.37 4.15 18.81
CA ASP A 113 -0.87 4.80 19.26
C ASP A 113 -0.68 5.57 20.57
N SER A 114 0.06 4.98 21.52
CA SER A 114 0.35 5.62 22.80
C SER A 114 1.21 6.87 22.63
N ALA A 115 2.27 6.79 21.81
CA ALA A 115 3.14 7.92 21.51
C ALA A 115 2.38 9.04 20.78
N GLN A 116 1.53 8.69 19.80
CA GLN A 116 0.72 9.65 19.07
C GLN A 116 -0.34 10.32 19.96
N GLN A 117 -1.02 9.57 20.83
CA GLN A 117 -1.98 10.13 21.77
C GLN A 117 -1.29 11.10 22.74
N LYS A 118 -0.15 10.70 23.30
CA LYS A 118 0.63 11.55 24.20
C LYS A 118 1.03 12.86 23.52
N LEU A 119 1.55 12.80 22.30
CA LEU A 119 1.92 14.00 21.55
C LEU A 119 0.71 14.91 21.29
N GLN A 120 -0.45 14.36 20.91
CA GLN A 120 -1.67 15.13 20.69
C GLN A 120 -2.18 15.79 21.98
N THR A 121 -2.15 15.07 23.10
CA THR A 121 -2.53 15.62 24.42
C THR A 121 -1.64 16.81 24.79
N GLU A 122 -0.33 16.68 24.66
CA GLU A 122 0.60 17.75 25.01
C GLU A 122 0.51 18.93 24.03
N LEU A 123 0.27 18.69 22.74
CA LEU A 123 -0.05 19.73 21.74
C LEU A 123 -1.28 20.57 22.13
N ALA A 124 -2.31 19.94 22.69
CA ALA A 124 -3.52 20.66 23.12
C ALA A 124 -3.25 21.62 24.29
N THR A 125 -2.19 21.40 25.08
CA THR A 125 -1.84 22.28 26.20
C THR A 125 -1.32 23.64 25.77
N ASN A 126 -0.88 23.79 24.51
CA ASN A 126 -0.20 24.98 23.99
C ASN A 126 1.06 25.39 24.79
N ASP A 127 1.61 24.49 25.60
CA ASP A 127 2.83 24.73 26.37
C ASP A 127 4.06 24.27 25.54
N PRO A 128 4.97 25.19 25.17
CA PRO A 128 6.06 24.88 24.27
C PRO A 128 7.06 23.87 24.85
N GLN A 129 7.29 23.86 26.17
CA GLN A 129 8.21 22.91 26.80
C GLN A 129 7.61 21.51 26.83
N LYS A 130 6.31 21.39 27.15
CA LYS A 130 5.61 20.11 27.12
C LYS A 130 5.55 19.50 25.74
N ILE A 131 5.30 20.34 24.73
CA ILE A 131 5.28 19.93 23.33
C ILE A 131 6.67 19.43 22.89
N GLU A 132 7.74 20.14 23.24
CA GLU A 132 9.10 19.74 22.90
C GLU A 132 9.48 18.40 23.57
N VAL A 133 9.18 18.22 24.85
CA VAL A 133 9.43 16.97 25.57
C VAL A 133 8.64 15.81 24.95
N ALA A 134 7.36 16.01 24.66
CA ALA A 134 6.52 14.99 24.03
C ALA A 134 6.99 14.64 22.61
N LEU A 135 7.47 15.63 21.86
CA LEU A 135 8.04 15.41 20.53
C LEU A 135 9.32 14.58 20.62
N VAL A 136 10.23 14.88 21.55
CA VAL A 136 11.47 14.12 21.76
C VAL A 136 11.16 12.67 22.14
N GLU A 137 10.19 12.43 23.00
CA GLU A 137 9.74 11.07 23.35
C GLU A 137 9.09 10.34 22.16
N PHE A 138 8.31 11.05 21.36
CA PHE A 138 7.72 10.49 20.13
C PHE A 138 8.82 10.07 19.13
N ILE A 139 9.79 10.96 18.86
CA ILE A 139 10.93 10.66 17.97
C ILE A 139 11.71 9.46 18.51
N LYS A 140 12.01 9.44 19.82
CA LYS A 140 12.68 8.31 20.47
C LYS A 140 11.92 7.00 20.31
N THR A 141 10.59 7.03 20.40
CA THR A 141 9.75 5.86 20.17
C THR A 141 9.91 5.37 18.74
N VAL A 142 9.88 6.27 17.75
CA VAL A 142 10.11 5.92 16.34
C VAL A 142 11.51 5.36 16.12
N ASP A 143 12.56 5.94 16.70
CA ASP A 143 13.93 5.42 16.61
C ASP A 143 14.04 3.99 17.17
N GLU A 144 13.46 3.74 18.34
CA GLU A 144 13.42 2.39 18.92
C GLU A 144 12.59 1.43 18.05
N THR A 145 11.45 1.86 17.51
CA THR A 145 10.66 1.07 16.55
C THR A 145 11.48 0.75 15.29
N VAL A 146 12.18 1.72 14.71
CA VAL A 146 13.08 1.50 13.55
C VAL A 146 14.19 0.50 13.90
N LYS A 147 14.78 0.62 15.09
CA LYS A 147 15.81 -0.32 15.56
C LYS A 147 15.27 -1.74 15.72
N THR A 148 14.05 -1.90 16.25
CA THR A 148 13.40 -3.23 16.30
C THR A 148 13.08 -3.75 14.90
N LEU A 149 12.71 -2.89 13.95
CA LEU A 149 12.52 -3.26 12.55
C LEU A 149 13.81 -3.79 11.94
N ASP A 150 14.93 -3.08 12.14
CA ASP A 150 16.25 -3.48 11.66
C ASP A 150 16.64 -4.88 12.17
N ALA A 151 16.25 -5.23 13.40
CA ALA A 151 16.47 -6.55 13.98
C ALA A 151 15.60 -7.68 13.37
N VAL A 152 14.52 -7.36 12.64
CA VAL A 152 13.70 -8.38 11.97
C VAL A 152 14.47 -8.95 10.78
N GLU A 153 14.93 -10.19 10.91
CA GLU A 153 15.72 -10.85 9.87
C GLU A 153 14.83 -11.38 8.74
N VAL A 154 15.05 -10.86 7.53
CA VAL A 154 14.33 -11.20 6.30
C VAL A 154 15.31 -11.63 5.22
N LYS A 155 14.96 -12.67 4.48
CA LYS A 155 15.77 -13.26 3.40
C LYS A 155 15.16 -12.99 2.03
N SER A 156 13.84 -12.89 1.95
CA SER A 156 13.16 -12.52 0.70
C SER A 156 13.53 -11.10 0.26
N PRO A 157 13.97 -10.89 -1.01
CA PRO A 157 14.33 -9.57 -1.51
C PRO A 157 13.12 -8.62 -1.54
N LEU A 158 11.92 -9.16 -1.83
CA LEU A 158 10.69 -8.39 -1.85
C LEU A 158 10.31 -7.92 -0.43
N VAL A 159 10.41 -8.80 0.56
CA VAL A 159 10.16 -8.45 1.97
C VAL A 159 11.23 -7.48 2.50
N ALA A 160 12.50 -7.64 2.09
CA ALA A 160 13.57 -6.71 2.43
C ALA A 160 13.34 -5.31 1.85
N ALA A 161 12.90 -5.20 0.60
CA ALA A 161 12.53 -3.94 -0.02
C ALA A 161 11.37 -3.26 0.72
N PHE A 162 10.34 -4.04 1.08
CA PHE A 162 9.22 -3.56 1.88
C PHE A 162 9.64 -3.05 3.27
N LYS A 163 10.47 -3.82 3.98
CA LYS A 163 11.05 -3.45 5.28
C LYS A 163 11.84 -2.14 5.17
N ALA A 164 12.72 -2.02 4.18
CA ALA A 164 13.53 -0.83 3.95
C ALA A 164 12.64 0.40 3.71
N LYS A 165 11.62 0.26 2.84
CA LYS A 165 10.68 1.35 2.56
C LYS A 165 9.86 1.74 3.79
N THR A 166 9.45 0.76 4.61
CA THR A 166 8.75 1.01 5.88
C THR A 166 9.59 1.85 6.83
N LYS A 167 10.89 1.52 6.96
CA LYS A 167 11.85 2.30 7.75
C LYS A 167 11.98 3.74 7.23
N GLU A 168 12.09 3.93 5.92
CA GLU A 168 12.18 5.26 5.31
C GLU A 168 10.92 6.10 5.59
N VAL A 169 9.74 5.50 5.44
CA VAL A 169 8.45 6.15 5.72
C VAL A 169 8.31 6.52 7.19
N LEU A 170 8.64 5.62 8.12
CA LEU A 170 8.60 5.89 9.58
C LEU A 170 9.56 7.02 9.97
N THR A 171 10.80 6.96 9.48
CA THR A 171 11.82 7.98 9.76
C THR A 171 11.39 9.33 9.20
N LEU A 172 10.91 9.38 7.96
CA LEU A 172 10.45 10.60 7.32
C LEU A 172 9.22 11.19 8.02
N SER A 173 8.27 10.33 8.43
CA SER A 173 7.10 10.74 9.21
C SER A 173 7.50 11.41 10.52
N SER A 174 8.44 10.82 11.28
CA SER A 174 8.91 11.43 12.53
C SER A 174 9.59 12.78 12.32
N SER A 175 10.40 12.91 11.25
CA SER A 175 11.01 14.19 10.89
C SER A 175 9.96 15.24 10.52
N ILE A 176 8.90 14.86 9.78
CA ILE A 176 7.82 15.78 9.41
C ILE A 176 7.06 16.26 10.64
N VAL A 177 6.78 15.38 11.60
CA VAL A 177 6.14 15.76 12.87
C VAL A 177 7.02 16.75 13.63
N ALA A 178 8.32 16.48 13.71
CA ALA A 178 9.28 17.38 14.37
C ALA A 178 9.35 18.76 13.71
N ASP A 179 9.46 18.80 12.38
CA ASP A 179 9.47 20.04 11.60
C ASP A 179 8.13 20.77 11.72
N SER A 180 7.00 20.06 11.77
CA SER A 180 5.68 20.66 11.95
C SER A 180 5.57 21.40 13.28
N VAL A 181 6.04 20.80 14.37
CA VAL A 181 6.09 21.44 15.68
C VAL A 181 6.98 22.68 15.65
N LYS A 182 8.16 22.58 15.02
CA LYS A 182 9.08 23.71 14.88
C LYS A 182 8.50 24.85 14.05
N VAL A 183 7.82 24.54 12.94
CA VAL A 183 7.13 25.50 12.07
C VAL A 183 5.97 26.18 12.82
N MET A 184 5.24 25.45 13.66
CA MET A 184 4.18 26.06 14.50
C MET A 184 4.76 27.06 15.51
N ALA A 185 5.91 26.76 16.12
CA ALA A 185 6.57 27.67 17.05
C ALA A 185 7.18 28.89 16.35
N GLN A 186 7.79 28.70 15.18
CA GLN A 186 8.40 29.77 14.38
C GLN A 186 8.14 29.57 12.87
N PRO A 187 7.02 30.10 12.35
CA PRO A 187 6.68 29.95 10.94
C PRO A 187 7.59 30.84 10.08
N THR A 188 8.30 30.22 9.14
CA THR A 188 9.07 30.93 8.11
C THR A 188 8.72 30.38 6.73
N PRO A 189 8.90 31.16 5.64
CA PRO A 189 8.69 30.65 4.29
C PRO A 189 9.56 29.43 3.97
N GLU A 190 10.82 29.44 4.42
CA GLU A 190 11.77 28.34 4.22
C GLU A 190 11.35 27.08 4.99
N SER A 191 10.97 27.21 6.28
CA SER A 191 10.56 26.06 7.09
C SER A 191 9.25 25.43 6.60
N GLN A 192 8.29 26.25 6.14
CA GLN A 192 7.06 25.75 5.52
C GLN A 192 7.33 25.04 4.18
N LYS A 193 8.23 25.57 3.35
CA LYS A 193 8.63 24.92 2.10
C LYS A 193 9.31 23.58 2.35
N ALA A 194 10.27 23.53 3.26
CA ALA A 194 10.97 22.29 3.62
C ALA A 194 10.00 21.22 4.17
N LEU A 195 9.05 21.63 5.02
CA LEU A 195 8.01 20.72 5.52
C LEU A 195 7.11 20.19 4.40
N SER A 196 6.73 21.04 3.45
CA SER A 196 5.94 20.64 2.26
C SER A 196 6.70 19.67 1.36
N GLU A 197 7.99 19.90 1.11
CA GLU A 197 8.85 19.01 0.33
C GLU A 197 8.99 17.63 1.00
N LYS A 198 9.24 17.59 2.32
CA LYS A 198 9.25 16.33 3.08
C LYS A 198 7.89 15.63 3.04
N THR A 199 6.79 16.38 3.15
CA THR A 199 5.43 15.83 3.05
C THR A 199 5.17 15.22 1.67
N GLN A 200 5.58 15.87 0.59
CA GLN A 200 5.52 15.27 -0.76
C GLN A 200 6.36 14.00 -0.87
N LYS A 201 7.58 14.01 -0.30
CA LYS A 201 8.41 12.81 -0.25
C LYS A 201 7.70 11.69 0.52
N LEU A 202 7.05 11.98 1.63
CA LEU A 202 6.29 10.99 2.40
C LEU A 202 5.16 10.37 1.58
N ILE A 203 4.44 11.20 0.82
CA ILE A 203 3.37 10.73 -0.07
C ILE A 203 3.95 9.81 -1.16
N GLN A 204 5.05 10.20 -1.80
CA GLN A 204 5.72 9.39 -2.83
C GLN A 204 6.18 8.05 -2.26
N GLU A 205 6.86 8.07 -1.12
CA GLU A 205 7.36 6.87 -0.43
C GLU A 205 6.22 5.98 0.05
N GLY A 206 5.12 6.58 0.51
CA GLY A 206 3.89 5.87 0.88
C GLY A 206 3.20 5.20 -0.30
N ASN A 207 3.27 5.77 -1.51
CA ASN A 207 2.77 5.13 -2.71
C ASN A 207 3.62 3.92 -3.11
N VAL A 208 4.95 4.03 -3.01
CA VAL A 208 5.86 2.90 -3.24
C VAL A 208 5.63 1.81 -2.20
N LEU A 209 5.42 2.18 -0.93
CA LEU A 209 5.12 1.24 0.14
C LEU A 209 3.81 0.47 -0.13
N GLN A 210 2.76 1.16 -0.60
CA GLN A 210 1.50 0.53 -1.00
C GLN A 210 1.69 -0.42 -2.18
N GLN A 211 2.49 -0.04 -3.18
CA GLN A 211 2.79 -0.91 -4.31
C GLN A 211 3.53 -2.18 -3.87
N LEU A 212 4.54 -2.06 -3.01
CA LEU A 212 5.26 -3.20 -2.45
C LEU A 212 4.35 -4.10 -1.61
N GLN A 213 3.43 -3.53 -0.85
CA GLN A 213 2.45 -4.30 -0.09
C GLN A 213 1.49 -5.08 -1.00
N ALA A 214 1.03 -4.48 -2.10
CA ALA A 214 0.20 -5.18 -3.09
C ALA A 214 0.98 -6.31 -3.77
N GLU A 215 2.25 -6.06 -4.13
CA GLU A 215 3.13 -7.08 -4.71
C GLU A 215 3.42 -8.23 -3.73
N LEU A 216 3.63 -7.92 -2.44
CA LEU A 216 3.78 -8.90 -1.37
C LEU A 216 2.54 -9.80 -1.24
N GLN A 217 1.34 -9.22 -1.26
CA GLN A 217 0.09 -9.99 -1.21
C GLN A 217 -0.09 -10.85 -2.46
N GLN A 218 0.17 -10.30 -3.64
CA GLN A 218 0.06 -11.07 -4.88
C GLN A 218 1.05 -12.23 -4.91
N THR A 219 2.23 -12.06 -4.31
CA THR A 219 3.30 -13.05 -4.33
C THR A 219 3.20 -14.07 -3.20
N PHE A 220 2.74 -13.65 -2.01
CA PHE A 220 2.79 -14.45 -0.77
C PHE A 220 1.43 -14.60 -0.07
N GLY A 221 0.36 -13.91 -0.48
CA GLY A 221 -0.93 -13.81 0.22
C GLY A 221 -1.90 -14.99 0.09
N GLU A 222 -1.37 -16.21 -0.01
CA GLU A 222 -2.15 -17.47 0.01
C GLU A 222 -2.07 -18.23 1.34
#